data_AF-A0A1E3L0V4-F1
#
_entry.id   AF-A0A1E3L0V4-F1
#
_cell.length_a   1.000
_cell.length_b   1.000
_cell.length_c   1.000
_cell.angle_alpha   90.00
_cell.angle_beta   90.00
_cell.angle_gamma   90.00
#
_symmetry.space_group_name_H-M   'P 1'
#
loop_
_entity.id
_entity.type
_entity.pdbx_description
1 polymer ?
#
loop_
_entity_poly.entity_id
_entity_poly.type
_entity_poly.pdbx_seq_one_letter_code
_entity_poly.pdbx_strand_id
1 'polypeptide(L)'
;MSSETLQQLVAKLDQMNDCHMQMIELGERKKQAVIKNEVESMIAIMNQESKLAKFIDHEEQEREEIVHAFLLERGIKSKLRLNLTELARLVFDPEEKQLLLEARSRLSATLQTLQQLNELNKQLIQQALDYVDFSLEMLALVPEQDLTYQHPADKAYGATRSGLFDTRG
;
A
#
# COMPACT_ATOMS: atom_id res chain seq x y z
N MET A 1 -18.41 38.29 -8.67
CA MET A 1 -17.05 38.14 -8.12
C MET A 1 -16.83 36.65 -7.99
N SER A 2 -16.23 36.04 -9.02
CA SER A 2 -15.86 34.62 -9.00
C SER A 2 -14.93 34.40 -7.80
N SER A 3 -15.14 33.32 -7.06
CA SER A 3 -14.35 33.04 -5.86
C SER A 3 -12.98 32.53 -6.32
N GLU A 4 -11.98 33.40 -6.42
CA GLU A 4 -10.61 33.06 -6.84
C GLU A 4 -10.04 31.87 -6.03
N THR A 5 -10.36 31.84 -4.73
CA THR A 5 -10.09 30.75 -3.79
C THR A 5 -10.71 29.41 -4.17
N LEU A 6 -11.89 29.40 -4.81
CA LEU A 6 -12.55 28.18 -5.25
C LEU A 6 -11.89 27.60 -6.50
N GLN A 7 -11.49 28.45 -7.44
CA GLN A 7 -10.74 28.00 -8.62
C GLN A 7 -9.40 27.38 -8.20
N GLN A 8 -8.71 27.98 -7.21
CA GLN A 8 -7.52 27.40 -6.61
C GLN A 8 -7.80 26.05 -5.95
N LEU A 9 -8.93 25.91 -5.23
CA LEU A 9 -9.32 24.63 -4.63
C LEU A 9 -9.57 23.55 -5.68
N VAL A 10 -10.29 23.86 -6.76
CA VAL A 10 -10.56 22.91 -7.85
C VAL A 10 -9.25 22.47 -8.52
N ALA A 11 -8.37 23.42 -8.85
CA ALA A 11 -7.06 23.11 -9.41
C ALA A 11 -6.23 22.22 -8.47
N LYS A 12 -6.28 22.48 -7.15
CA LYS A 12 -5.59 21.65 -6.16
C LYS A 12 -6.14 20.23 -6.10
N LEU A 13 -7.46 20.06 -6.18
CA LEU A 13 -8.09 18.73 -6.21
C LEU A 13 -7.70 17.93 -7.45
N ASP A 14 -7.58 18.58 -8.60
CA ASP A 14 -7.12 17.94 -9.83
C ASP A 14 -5.63 17.54 -9.73
N GLN A 15 -4.77 18.41 -9.18
CA GLN A 15 -3.36 18.07 -8.91
C GLN A 15 -3.22 16.87 -7.94
N MET A 16 -4.01 16.84 -6.88
CA MET A 16 -4.06 15.70 -5.97
C MET A 16 -4.50 14.43 -6.69
N ASN A 17 -5.52 14.52 -7.55
CA ASN A 17 -5.99 13.39 -8.35
C ASN A 17 -4.86 12.84 -9.24
N ASP A 18 -4.08 13.71 -9.89
CA ASP A 18 -2.92 13.30 -10.70
C ASP A 18 -1.84 12.61 -9.86
N CYS A 19 -1.58 13.10 -8.65
CA CYS A 19 -0.65 12.45 -7.72
C CYS A 19 -1.14 11.06 -7.31
N HIS A 20 -2.44 10.90 -7.05
CA HIS A 20 -3.02 9.60 -6.73
C HIS A 20 -3.02 8.65 -7.94
N MET A 21 -3.20 9.16 -9.16
CA MET A 21 -3.04 8.36 -10.39
C MET A 21 -1.61 7.86 -10.56
N GLN A 22 -0.60 8.69 -10.27
CA GLN A 22 0.80 8.24 -10.25
C GLN A 22 1.03 7.16 -9.17
N MET A 23 0.38 7.28 -8.01
CA MET A 23 0.44 6.25 -6.97
C MET A 23 -0.18 4.92 -7.42
N ILE A 24 -1.26 4.96 -8.21
CA ILE A 24 -1.85 3.77 -8.83
C ILE A 24 -0.85 3.12 -9.80
N GLU A 25 -0.17 3.91 -10.63
CA GLU A 25 0.84 3.39 -11.56
C GLU A 25 1.99 2.69 -10.82
N LEU A 26 2.48 3.29 -9.74
CA LEU A 26 3.49 2.67 -8.87
C LEU A 26 2.96 1.38 -8.24
N GLY A 27 1.70 1.38 -7.77
CA GLY A 27 1.05 0.20 -7.21
C GLY A 27 0.92 -0.95 -8.24
N GLU A 28 0.63 -0.64 -9.50
CA GLU A 28 0.55 -1.64 -10.59
C GLU A 28 1.94 -2.20 -10.92
N ARG A 29 2.97 -1.35 -10.95
CA ARG A 29 4.36 -1.80 -11.11
C ARG A 29 4.78 -2.68 -9.94
N LYS A 30 4.37 -2.34 -8.72
CA LYS A 30 4.62 -3.17 -7.52
C LYS A 30 3.97 -4.54 -7.64
N LYS A 31 2.72 -4.60 -8.12
CA LYS A 31 2.01 -5.86 -8.42
C LYS A 31 2.84 -6.75 -9.33
N GLN A 32 3.36 -6.20 -10.42
CA GLN A 32 4.19 -6.93 -11.38
C GLN A 32 5.52 -7.40 -10.76
N ALA A 33 6.17 -6.57 -9.95
CA ALA A 33 7.42 -6.92 -9.27
C ALA A 33 7.21 -8.07 -8.26
N VAL A 34 6.09 -8.06 -7.53
CA VAL A 34 5.72 -9.17 -6.61
C VAL A 34 5.52 -10.46 -7.39
N ILE A 35 4.75 -10.44 -8.48
CA ILE A 35 4.49 -11.64 -9.30
C ILE A 35 5.79 -12.22 -9.88
N LYS A 36 6.76 -11.37 -10.24
CA LYS A 36 8.05 -11.78 -10.81
C LYS A 36 9.13 -12.10 -9.76
N ASN A 37 8.83 -11.96 -8.46
CA ASN A 37 9.80 -12.06 -7.37
C ASN A 37 11.01 -11.12 -7.52
N GLU A 38 10.81 -9.92 -8.09
CA GLU A 38 11.85 -8.92 -8.29
C GLU A 38 12.00 -8.02 -7.04
N VAL A 39 12.71 -8.50 -6.02
CA VAL A 39 12.85 -7.81 -4.72
C VAL A 39 13.51 -6.43 -4.85
N GLU A 40 14.56 -6.29 -5.66
CA GLU A 40 15.24 -4.99 -5.87
C GLU A 40 14.32 -3.95 -6.51
N SER A 41 13.53 -4.37 -7.50
CA SER A 41 12.52 -3.55 -8.17
C SER A 41 11.44 -3.10 -7.18
N MET A 42 10.99 -4.01 -6.32
CA MET A 42 10.02 -3.72 -5.26
C MET A 42 10.53 -2.66 -4.28
N ILE A 43 11.79 -2.75 -3.84
CA ILE A 43 12.41 -1.77 -2.94
C ILE A 43 12.49 -0.38 -3.61
N ALA A 44 12.88 -0.33 -4.89
CA ALA A 44 12.93 0.92 -5.65
C ALA A 44 11.54 1.58 -5.76
N ILE A 45 10.50 0.79 -6.03
CA ILE A 45 9.11 1.26 -6.11
C ILE A 45 8.63 1.77 -4.75
N MET A 46 8.91 1.05 -3.65
CA MET A 46 8.54 1.48 -2.30
C MET A 46 9.17 2.81 -1.89
N ASN A 47 10.41 3.07 -2.33
CA ASN A 47 11.07 4.35 -2.12
C ASN A 47 10.40 5.48 -2.91
N GLN A 48 9.92 5.21 -4.12
CA GLN A 48 9.14 6.17 -4.92
C GLN A 48 7.77 6.44 -4.28
N GLU A 49 7.05 5.40 -3.86
CA GLU A 49 5.79 5.51 -3.12
C GLU A 49 5.95 6.38 -1.87
N SER A 50 7.03 6.17 -1.10
CA SER A 50 7.30 6.94 0.12
C SER A 50 7.56 8.42 -0.15
N LYS A 51 8.22 8.76 -1.27
CA LYS A 51 8.43 10.15 -1.68
C LYS A 51 7.12 10.79 -2.13
N LEU A 52 6.34 10.08 -2.94
CA LEU A 52 5.05 10.56 -3.44
C LEU A 52 4.03 10.73 -2.30
N ALA A 53 4.03 9.83 -1.32
CA ALA A 53 3.21 9.95 -0.11
C ALA A 53 3.51 11.23 0.66
N LYS A 54 4.80 11.55 0.89
CA LYS A 54 5.19 12.83 1.53
C LYS A 54 4.77 14.04 0.72
N PHE A 55 4.81 13.95 -0.60
CA PHE A 55 4.32 15.01 -1.48
C PHE A 55 2.81 15.19 -1.35
N ILE A 56 2.04 14.10 -1.36
CA ILE A 56 0.59 14.11 -1.14
C ILE A 56 0.24 14.70 0.24
N ASP A 57 0.98 14.38 1.29
CA ASP A 57 0.78 14.96 2.62
C ASP A 57 0.96 16.48 2.61
N HIS A 58 1.93 16.99 1.86
CA HIS A 58 2.14 18.43 1.69
C HIS A 58 1.02 19.08 0.87
N GLU A 59 0.61 18.45 -0.23
CA GLU A 59 -0.51 18.91 -1.06
C GLU A 59 -1.82 19.00 -0.25
N GLU A 60 -2.05 18.05 0.65
CA GLU A 60 -3.23 18.04 1.53
C GLU A 60 -3.19 19.17 2.56
N GLN A 61 -2.01 19.53 3.09
CA GLN A 61 -1.85 20.69 3.97
C GLN A 61 -2.20 21.99 3.24
N GLU A 62 -1.69 22.18 2.03
CA GLU A 62 -2.03 23.35 1.20
C GLU A 62 -3.53 23.38 0.87
N ARG A 63 -4.15 22.22 0.60
CA ARG A 63 -5.60 22.13 0.40
C ARG A 63 -6.36 22.60 1.65
N GLU A 64 -5.93 22.21 2.85
CA GLU A 64 -6.54 22.68 4.11
C GLU A 64 -6.42 24.21 4.27
N GLU A 65 -5.29 24.80 3.88
CA GLU A 65 -5.09 26.26 3.91
C GLU A 65 -6.01 26.99 2.93
N ILE A 66 -6.13 26.51 1.69
CA ILE A 66 -7.04 27.09 0.67
C ILE A 66 -8.50 27.01 1.15
N VAL A 67 -8.90 25.87 1.71
CA VAL A 67 -10.24 25.70 2.30
C VAL A 67 -10.46 26.69 3.44
N HIS A 68 -9.48 26.88 4.31
CA HIS A 68 -9.58 27.83 5.41
C HIS A 68 -9.71 29.28 4.90
N ALA A 69 -8.95 29.66 3.86
CA ALA A 69 -9.06 30.96 3.22
C ALA A 69 -10.47 31.18 2.63
N PHE A 70 -11.01 30.18 1.93
CA PHE A 70 -12.37 30.23 1.40
C PHE A 70 -13.44 30.39 2.50
N LEU A 71 -13.28 29.71 3.64
CA LEU A 71 -14.21 29.85 4.77
C LEU A 71 -14.16 31.25 5.41
N LEU A 72 -12.95 31.82 5.52
CA LEU A 72 -12.76 33.19 6.02
C LEU A 72 -13.43 34.23 5.11
N GLU A 73 -13.32 34.08 3.79
CA GLU A 73 -14.00 34.96 2.82
C GLU A 73 -15.53 34.93 2.98
N ARG A 74 -16.08 33.79 3.39
CA ARG A 74 -17.52 33.62 3.66
C ARG A 74 -17.92 33.97 5.09
N GLY A 75 -17.00 34.49 5.90
CA GLY A 75 -17.26 34.94 7.27
C GLY A 75 -17.29 33.82 8.32
N ILE A 76 -16.91 32.59 7.97
CA ILE A 76 -16.88 31.44 8.86
C ILE A 76 -15.46 31.34 9.45
N LYS A 77 -15.29 31.80 10.70
CA LYS A 77 -14.01 31.79 11.43
C LYS A 77 -13.62 30.43 12.03
N SER A 78 -14.42 29.40 11.78
CA SER A 78 -14.22 28.11 12.41
C SER A 78 -13.23 27.27 11.62
N LYS A 79 -12.16 26.79 12.27
CA LYS A 79 -11.27 25.73 11.77
C LYS A 79 -11.96 24.37 11.72
N LEU A 80 -13.23 24.34 11.30
CA LEU A 80 -13.94 23.09 11.09
C LEU A 80 -13.32 22.43 9.87
N ARG A 81 -12.91 21.17 10.01
CA ARG A 81 -12.64 20.27 8.88
C ARG A 81 -13.96 19.98 8.18
N LEU A 82 -14.48 20.97 7.46
CA LEU A 82 -15.72 20.84 6.71
C LEU A 82 -15.48 19.88 5.55
N ASN A 83 -16.40 18.94 5.39
CA ASN A 83 -16.37 18.01 4.28
C ASN A 83 -16.56 18.82 2.98
N LEU A 84 -15.92 18.45 1.86
CA LEU A 84 -16.15 19.10 0.56
C LEU A 84 -17.65 19.19 0.20
N THR A 85 -18.49 18.27 0.71
CA THR A 85 -19.95 18.34 0.58
C THR A 85 -20.55 19.60 1.21
N GLU A 86 -20.03 20.02 2.35
CA GLU A 86 -20.48 21.20 3.10
C GLU A 86 -19.94 22.47 2.46
N LEU A 87 -18.70 22.44 1.94
CA LEU A 87 -18.15 23.51 1.11
C LEU A 87 -18.99 23.76 -0.14
N ALA A 88 -19.42 22.69 -0.83
CA ALA A 88 -20.31 22.79 -1.99
C ALA A 88 -21.70 23.40 -1.67
N ARG A 89 -22.14 23.40 -0.41
CA ARG A 89 -23.39 24.08 0.00
C ARG A 89 -23.19 25.58 0.19
N LEU A 90 -21.96 26.03 0.42
CA LEU A 90 -21.59 27.44 0.59
C LEU A 90 -21.35 28.14 -0.75
N VAL A 91 -21.15 27.38 -1.84
CA VAL A 91 -21.03 27.93 -3.18
C VAL A 91 -22.42 28.30 -3.70
N PHE A 92 -22.61 29.59 -4.01
CA PHE A 92 -23.87 30.13 -4.54
C PHE A 92 -23.99 29.99 -6.05
N ASP A 93 -22.86 29.90 -6.74
CA ASP A 93 -22.83 29.72 -8.19
C ASP A 93 -23.00 28.22 -8.53
N PRO A 94 -24.01 27.85 -9.34
CA PRO A 94 -24.29 26.46 -9.66
C PRO A 94 -23.22 25.80 -10.54
N GLU A 95 -22.53 26.54 -11.43
CA GLU A 95 -21.47 25.99 -12.29
C GLU A 95 -20.23 25.66 -11.46
N GLU A 96 -19.80 26.62 -10.64
CA GLU A 96 -18.67 26.45 -9.70
C GLU A 96 -18.90 25.28 -8.73
N LYS A 97 -20.14 25.15 -8.23
CA LYS A 97 -20.53 24.03 -7.35
C LYS A 97 -20.43 22.69 -8.06
N GLN A 98 -20.86 22.64 -9.33
CA GLN A 98 -20.79 21.41 -10.11
C GLN A 98 -19.34 20.99 -10.35
N LEU A 99 -18.47 21.93 -10.73
CA LEU A 99 -17.03 21.67 -10.91
C LEU A 99 -16.37 21.10 -9.66
N LEU A 100 -16.65 21.66 -8.48
CA LEU A 100 -16.12 21.18 -7.22
C LEU A 100 -16.58 19.74 -6.90
N LEU A 101 -17.87 19.45 -7.14
CA LEU A 101 -18.43 18.12 -6.91
C LEU A 101 -17.86 17.09 -7.89
N GLU A 102 -17.67 17.46 -9.16
CA GLU A 102 -17.05 16.62 -10.16
C GLU A 102 -15.59 16.31 -9.82
N ALA A 103 -14.77 17.32 -9.51
CA ALA A 103 -13.38 17.15 -9.11
C ALA A 103 -13.26 16.23 -7.88
N ARG A 104 -14.11 16.44 -6.87
CA ARG A 104 -14.19 15.55 -5.70
C ARG A 104 -14.57 14.13 -6.08
N SER A 105 -15.58 13.95 -6.95
CA SER A 105 -16.04 12.63 -7.36
C SER A 105 -14.94 11.87 -8.08
N ARG A 106 -14.18 12.55 -8.96
CA ARG A 106 -13.00 11.98 -9.63
C ARG A 106 -11.97 11.52 -8.62
N LEU A 107 -11.57 12.41 -7.71
CA LEU A 107 -10.60 12.10 -6.66
C LEU A 107 -11.04 10.92 -5.79
N SER A 108 -12.31 10.87 -5.41
CA SER A 108 -12.88 9.77 -4.62
C SER A 108 -12.81 8.43 -5.36
N ALA A 109 -13.10 8.41 -6.67
CA ALA A 109 -13.01 7.19 -7.48
C ALA A 109 -11.55 6.70 -7.61
N THR A 110 -10.61 7.62 -7.81
CA THR A 110 -9.17 7.32 -7.86
C THR A 110 -8.68 6.75 -6.53
N LEU A 111 -9.08 7.35 -5.39
CA LEU A 111 -8.74 6.85 -4.07
C LEU A 111 -9.30 5.45 -3.80
N GLN A 112 -10.54 5.18 -4.22
CA GLN A 112 -11.14 3.85 -4.09
C GLN A 112 -10.36 2.81 -4.89
N THR A 113 -9.95 3.16 -6.12
CA THR A 113 -9.11 2.29 -6.97
C THR A 113 -7.77 2.02 -6.31
N LEU A 114 -7.13 3.06 -5.76
CA LEU A 114 -5.86 2.93 -5.06
C LEU A 114 -5.96 2.03 -3.81
N GLN A 115 -7.06 2.14 -3.06
CA GLN A 115 -7.31 1.27 -1.90
C GLN A 115 -7.44 -0.21 -2.31
N GLN A 116 -8.20 -0.50 -3.36
CA GLN A 116 -8.35 -1.86 -3.89
C GLN A 116 -7.01 -2.43 -4.35
N LEU A 117 -6.21 -1.63 -5.05
CA LEU A 117 -4.88 -2.04 -5.52
C LEU A 117 -3.91 -2.30 -4.36
N ASN A 118 -3.93 -1.47 -3.32
CA ASN A 118 -3.11 -1.66 -2.14
C ASN A 118 -3.48 -2.97 -1.41
N GLU A 119 -4.78 -3.24 -1.25
CA GLU A 119 -5.26 -4.47 -0.63
C GLU A 119 -4.84 -5.71 -1.42
N LEU A 120 -4.97 -5.66 -2.76
CA LEU A 120 -4.51 -6.74 -3.62
C LEU A 120 -2.99 -6.97 -3.50
N ASN A 121 -2.20 -5.89 -3.49
CA ASN A 121 -0.75 -6.01 -3.34
C ASN A 121 -0.35 -6.60 -1.99
N LYS A 122 -1.04 -6.27 -0.90
CA LYS A 122 -0.83 -6.91 0.41
C LYS A 122 -1.11 -8.40 0.36
N GLN A 123 -2.22 -8.81 -0.27
CA GLN A 123 -2.58 -10.22 -0.41
C GLN A 123 -1.54 -10.99 -1.24
N LEU A 124 -1.06 -10.44 -2.36
CA LEU A 124 -0.01 -11.07 -3.16
C LEU A 124 1.29 -11.24 -2.39
N ILE A 125 1.70 -10.23 -1.63
CA ILE A 125 2.90 -10.31 -0.78
C ILE A 125 2.72 -11.39 0.29
N GLN A 126 1.56 -11.45 0.94
CA GLN A 126 1.26 -12.47 1.93
C GLN A 126 1.34 -13.88 1.32
N GLN A 127 0.73 -14.09 0.15
CA GLN A 127 0.79 -15.37 -0.56
C GLN A 127 2.22 -15.77 -0.93
N ALA A 128 3.06 -14.81 -1.33
CA ALA A 128 4.46 -15.06 -1.63
C ALA A 128 5.23 -15.50 -0.37
N LEU A 129 4.96 -14.88 0.78
CA LEU A 129 5.53 -15.28 2.08
C LEU A 129 5.06 -16.67 2.50
N ASP A 130 3.75 -16.94 2.44
CA ASP A 130 3.19 -18.25 2.79
C ASP A 130 3.79 -19.37 1.92
N TYR A 131 4.06 -19.11 0.63
CA TYR A 131 4.73 -20.06 -0.26
C TYR A 131 6.19 -20.31 0.14
N VAL A 132 6.93 -19.26 0.52
CA VAL A 132 8.31 -19.40 1.01
C VAL A 132 8.33 -20.19 2.31
N ASP A 133 7.45 -19.89 3.26
CA ASP A 133 7.35 -20.59 4.54
C ASP A 133 7.01 -22.07 4.33
N PHE A 134 6.02 -22.38 3.49
CA PHE A 134 5.69 -23.75 3.12
C PHE A 134 6.87 -24.48 2.44
N SER A 135 7.60 -23.79 1.56
CA SER A 135 8.78 -24.37 0.89
C SER A 135 9.90 -24.68 1.89
N LEU A 136 10.11 -23.82 2.90
CA LEU A 136 11.06 -24.04 3.98
C LEU A 136 10.65 -25.20 4.88
N GLU A 137 9.37 -25.29 5.26
CA GLU A 137 8.84 -26.43 6.02
C GLU A 137 9.07 -27.74 5.28
N MET A 138 8.75 -27.80 3.98
CA MET A 138 8.97 -28.97 3.14
C MET A 138 10.44 -29.39 3.07
N LEU A 139 11.37 -28.44 2.97
CA LEU A 139 12.81 -28.71 3.00
C LEU A 139 13.28 -29.19 4.39
N ALA A 140 12.75 -28.62 5.47
CA ALA A 140 13.06 -29.04 6.84
C ALA A 140 12.48 -30.42 7.20
N LEU A 141 11.39 -30.82 6.52
CA LEU A 141 10.74 -32.12 6.64
C LEU A 141 11.45 -33.23 5.85
N VAL A 142 12.42 -32.90 4.97
CA VAL A 142 13.29 -33.92 4.36
C VAL A 142 14.14 -34.52 5.47
N PRO A 143 13.86 -35.74 5.93
CA PRO A 143 14.74 -36.38 6.87
C PRO A 143 16.07 -36.58 6.13
N GLU A 144 17.17 -36.48 6.85
CA GLU A 144 18.45 -37.07 6.44
C GLU A 144 18.24 -38.58 6.25
N GLN A 145 17.58 -38.99 5.16
CA GLN A 145 17.43 -40.38 4.79
C GLN A 145 18.75 -40.80 4.16
N ASP A 146 19.66 -41.22 5.03
CA ASP A 146 20.66 -42.25 4.81
C ASP A 146 21.12 -42.42 3.35
N LEU A 147 22.10 -41.63 2.92
CA LEU A 147 23.04 -42.03 1.87
C LEU A 147 24.10 -43.00 2.39
N THR A 148 23.78 -43.82 3.39
CA THR A 148 24.65 -44.91 3.85
C THR A 148 24.17 -46.22 3.25
N TYR A 149 24.52 -46.48 1.99
CA TYR A 149 24.49 -47.84 1.45
C TYR A 149 25.61 -48.63 2.15
N GLN A 150 25.33 -49.15 3.35
CA GLN A 150 26.25 -50.06 4.02
C GLN A 150 26.12 -51.45 3.38
N HIS A 151 27.11 -51.78 2.56
CA HIS A 151 27.22 -53.07 1.90
C HIS A 151 27.23 -54.20 2.96
N PRO A 152 26.43 -55.27 2.81
CA PRO A 152 26.25 -56.30 3.85
C PRO A 152 27.47 -57.23 4.08
N ALA A 153 28.65 -56.89 3.56
CA ALA A 153 29.87 -57.69 3.69
C ALA A 153 30.80 -57.23 4.84
N ASP A 154 30.64 -56.03 5.40
CA ASP A 154 31.54 -55.49 6.43
C ASP A 154 31.00 -55.65 7.86
N LYS A 155 30.47 -56.84 8.19
CA LYS A 155 30.31 -57.24 9.60
C LYS A 155 31.41 -58.19 10.02
N ALA A 156 32.58 -57.63 10.25
CA ALA A 156 33.58 -58.25 11.12
C ALA A 156 34.19 -57.18 12.03
N TYR A 157 34.18 -57.49 13.33
CA TYR A 157 34.83 -56.79 14.45
C TYR A 157 34.12 -55.58 15.08
N GLY A 158 33.30 -55.89 16.09
CA GLY A 158 33.50 -55.37 17.44
C GLY A 158 33.12 -53.92 17.72
N ALA A 159 31.97 -53.72 18.37
CA ALA A 159 31.87 -53.14 19.71
C ALA A 159 30.48 -52.51 19.94
N THR A 160 29.78 -53.10 20.92
CA THR A 160 28.85 -52.43 21.84
C THR A 160 27.72 -51.59 21.24
N ARG A 161 26.58 -52.27 21.08
CA ARG A 161 25.25 -51.73 21.36
C ARG A 161 25.26 -51.08 22.76
N SER A 162 25.06 -49.77 22.83
CA SER A 162 24.57 -49.12 24.04
C SER A 162 23.22 -48.50 23.69
N GLY A 163 22.15 -49.23 23.99
CA GLY A 163 20.82 -48.65 24.05
C GLY A 163 20.67 -47.87 25.34
N LEU A 164 20.05 -46.70 25.27
CA LEU A 164 19.37 -45.98 26.36
C LEU A 164 18.75 -44.74 25.67
N PHE A 165 17.56 -44.82 25.07
CA PHE A 165 16.29 -44.53 25.76
C PHE A 165 16.48 -44.07 27.22
N ASP A 166 16.45 -42.75 27.42
CA ASP A 166 15.96 -42.19 28.67
C ASP A 166 14.82 -41.22 28.35
N THR A 167 13.61 -41.76 28.49
CA THR A 167 12.38 -41.01 28.67
C THR A 167 12.01 -41.11 30.14
N ARG A 168 12.02 -39.99 30.88
CA ARG A 168 11.00 -39.55 31.87
C ARG A 168 11.56 -38.54 32.88
N GLY A 169 10.76 -37.52 33.19
CA GLY A 169 10.92 -36.65 34.36
C GLY A 169 10.42 -35.24 34.12
#